data_AF-A0A9W5Y4A7-F1
#
_entry.id   AF-A0A9W5Y4A7-F1
#
_cell.length_a   1.000
_cell.length_b   1.000
_cell.length_c   1.000
_cell.angle_alpha   90.00
_cell.angle_beta   90.00
_cell.angle_gamma   90.00
#
_symmetry.space_group_name_H-M   'P 1'
#
loop_
_entity.id
_entity.type
_entity.pdbx_description
1 polymer ?
#
loop_
_entity_poly.entity_id
_entity_poly.type
_entity_poly.pdbx_seq_one_letter_code
_entity_poly.pdbx_strand_id
1 'polypeptide(L)'
;MSNYESKLKNEDMDYFFEAILSLENIEECYRFFEDVATINEIKALVQRLQVAAMLKEKKTYTEIASDTGASTATISRVNRCLNYGSDGYNTVLERLNKNNK
;
A
#
# COMPACT_ATOMS: atom_id res chain seq x y z
N MET A 1 23.03 -2.36 -9.25
CA MET A 1 21.71 -1.93 -8.71
C MET A 1 21.98 -1.22 -7.41
N SER A 2 21.51 0.02 -7.25
CA SER A 2 21.53 0.68 -5.95
C SER A 2 20.70 -0.16 -4.98
N ASN A 3 21.32 -0.73 -3.95
CA ASN A 3 20.56 -1.36 -2.87
C ASN A 3 19.74 -0.27 -2.19
N TYR A 4 18.41 -0.40 -2.22
CA TYR A 4 17.54 0.47 -1.44
C TYR A 4 17.80 0.21 0.05
N GLU A 5 18.13 1.27 0.80
CA GLU A 5 18.33 1.19 2.24
C GLU A 5 17.12 1.83 2.95
N SER A 6 16.37 1.00 3.68
CA SER A 6 15.20 1.45 4.43
C SER A 6 15.63 2.22 5.67
N LYS A 7 15.00 3.38 5.89
CA LYS A 7 15.14 4.16 7.14
C LYS A 7 14.56 3.46 8.37
N LEU A 8 13.81 2.38 8.17
CA LEU A 8 13.16 1.60 9.24
C LEU A 8 13.90 0.29 9.53
N LYS A 9 15.06 0.06 8.91
CA LYS A 9 15.76 -1.22 9.00
C LYS A 9 16.18 -1.55 10.43
N ASN A 10 15.72 -2.68 10.94
CA ASN A 10 16.17 -3.34 12.16
C ASN A 10 15.71 -4.80 12.15
N GLU A 11 16.22 -5.62 13.08
CA GLU A 11 15.92 -7.06 13.14
C GLU A 11 14.43 -7.38 13.36
N ASP A 12 13.74 -6.62 14.20
CA ASP A 12 12.30 -6.81 14.47
C ASP A 12 11.45 -6.52 13.22
N MET A 13 11.80 -5.47 12.48
CA MET A 13 11.14 -5.09 11.23
C MET A 13 11.42 -6.12 10.13
N ASP A 14 12.65 -6.64 10.05
CA ASP A 14 13.00 -7.69 9.10
C ASP A 14 12.19 -8.97 9.41
N TYR A 15 12.08 -9.38 10.68
CA TYR A 15 11.25 -10.52 11.09
C TYR A 15 9.76 -10.34 10.76
N PHE A 16 9.20 -9.14 10.97
CA PHE A 16 7.82 -8.85 10.59
C PHE A 16 7.60 -8.95 9.07
N PHE A 17 8.54 -8.48 8.26
CA PHE A 17 8.44 -8.62 6.80
C PHE A 17 8.65 -10.05 6.32
N GLU A 18 9.51 -10.84 6.97
CA GLU A 18 9.65 -12.27 6.71
C GLU A 18 8.32 -13.01 6.99
N ALA A 19 7.63 -12.69 8.09
CA ALA A 19 6.31 -13.23 8.40
C ALA A 19 5.25 -12.84 7.34
N ILE A 20 5.26 -11.60 6.85
CA ILE A 20 4.37 -11.19 5.75
C ILE A 20 4.69 -11.97 4.46
N LEU A 21 5.97 -12.19 4.16
CA LEU A 21 6.40 -12.91 2.96
C LEU A 21 6.10 -14.41 3.01
N SER A 22 5.88 -14.98 4.19
CA SER A 22 5.51 -16.39 4.33
C SER A 22 4.03 -16.69 4.06
N LEU A 23 3.18 -15.66 3.95
CA LEU A 23 1.75 -15.82 3.67
C LEU A 23 1.53 -16.25 2.21
N GLU A 24 0.80 -17.34 2.00
CA GLU A 24 0.69 -17.98 0.68
C GLU A 24 -0.59 -17.58 -0.07
N ASN A 25 -1.61 -17.10 0.64
CA ASN A 25 -2.92 -16.82 0.06
C ASN A 25 -3.68 -15.68 0.78
N ILE A 26 -4.81 -15.28 0.19
CA ILE A 26 -5.63 -14.16 0.68
C ILE A 26 -6.28 -14.47 2.05
N GLU A 27 -6.63 -15.73 2.31
CA GLU A 27 -7.24 -16.14 3.58
C GLU A 27 -6.24 -15.97 4.74
N GLU A 28 -5.00 -16.40 4.54
CA GLU A 28 -3.92 -16.19 5.50
C GLU A 28 -3.63 -14.70 5.73
N CYS A 29 -3.70 -13.88 4.68
CA CYS A 29 -3.62 -12.42 4.82
C CYS A 29 -4.74 -11.88 5.72
N TYR A 30 -6.00 -12.30 5.51
CA TYR A 30 -7.10 -11.85 6.36
C TYR A 30 -6.87 -12.22 7.83
N ARG A 31 -6.53 -13.49 8.10
CA ARG A 31 -6.29 -13.96 9.47
C ARG A 31 -5.15 -13.22 10.16
N PHE A 32 -4.00 -13.10 9.50
CA PHE A 32 -2.84 -12.43 10.08
C PHE A 32 -3.10 -10.94 10.35
N PHE A 33 -3.67 -10.22 9.37
CA PHE A 33 -3.91 -8.79 9.55
C PHE A 33 -5.03 -8.48 10.55
N GLU A 34 -6.02 -9.36 10.70
CA GLU A 34 -7.04 -9.25 11.76
C GLU A 34 -6.45 -9.44 13.18
N ASP A 35 -5.42 -10.28 13.32
CA ASP A 35 -4.74 -10.49 14.62
C ASP A 35 -3.80 -9.33 14.99
N VAL A 36 -3.03 -8.79 14.03
CA VAL A 36 -1.96 -7.83 14.31
C VAL A 36 -2.39 -6.36 14.24
N ALA A 37 -3.51 -6.06 13.59
CA ALA A 37 -3.96 -4.70 13.35
C ALA A 37 -5.44 -4.51 13.67
N THR A 38 -5.80 -3.29 14.05
CA THR A 38 -7.21 -2.91 14.22
C THR A 38 -7.89 -2.72 12.87
N ILE A 39 -9.22 -2.86 12.86
CA ILE A 39 -10.06 -2.61 11.67
C ILE A 39 -9.78 -1.23 11.04
N ASN A 40 -9.55 -0.21 11.87
CA ASN A 40 -9.30 1.15 11.38
C ASN A 40 -7.93 1.30 10.72
N GLU A 41 -6.91 0.60 11.21
CA GLU A 41 -5.58 0.59 10.60
C GLU A 41 -5.62 -0.12 9.24
N ILE A 42 -6.26 -1.29 9.17
CA ILE A 42 -6.44 -2.02 7.90
C ILE A 42 -7.19 -1.16 6.89
N LYS A 43 -8.32 -0.55 7.29
CA LYS A 43 -9.08 0.36 6.42
C LYS A 43 -8.24 1.54 5.93
N ALA A 44 -7.38 2.11 6.78
CA ALA A 44 -6.50 3.19 6.38
C ALA A 44 -5.44 2.73 5.35
N LEU A 45 -4.89 1.52 5.49
CA LEU A 45 -3.96 0.94 4.51
C LEU A 45 -4.65 0.68 3.17
N VAL A 46 -5.85 0.07 3.20
CA VAL A 46 -6.68 -0.18 2.02
C VAL A 46 -7.02 1.12 1.29
N GLN A 47 -7.51 2.13 2.01
CA GLN A 47 -7.84 3.43 1.42
C GLN A 47 -6.62 4.07 0.72
N ARG A 48 -5.43 3.99 1.32
CA ARG A 48 -4.20 4.54 0.70
C ARG A 48 -3.82 3.80 -0.59
N LEU A 49 -3.97 2.48 -0.63
CA LEU A 49 -3.70 1.70 -1.84
C LEU A 49 -4.71 2.02 -2.95
N GLN A 50 -6.00 2.16 -2.63
CA GLN A 50 -7.04 2.58 -3.58
C GLN A 50 -6.75 3.96 -4.17
N VAL A 51 -6.41 4.93 -3.31
CA VAL A 51 -5.99 6.27 -3.73
C VAL A 51 -4.80 6.18 -4.70
N ALA A 52 -3.77 5.38 -4.38
CA ALA A 52 -2.60 5.23 -5.25
C ALA A 52 -2.95 4.63 -6.62
N ALA A 53 -3.85 3.63 -6.66
CA ALA A 53 -4.33 3.03 -7.90
C ALA A 53 -5.08 4.06 -8.77
N MET A 54 -6.03 4.80 -8.19
CA MET A 54 -6.80 5.81 -8.91
C MET A 54 -5.94 6.99 -9.40
N LEU A 55 -4.92 7.38 -8.64
CA LEU A 55 -3.93 8.37 -9.09
C LEU A 55 -3.16 7.87 -10.32
N LYS A 56 -2.80 6.57 -10.36
CA LYS A 56 -2.14 5.96 -11.53
C LYS A 56 -3.05 5.94 -12.75
N GLU A 57 -4.36 5.79 -12.55
CA GLU A 57 -5.41 5.92 -13.57
C GLU A 57 -5.73 7.37 -13.97
N LYS A 58 -4.99 8.35 -13.43
CA LYS A 58 -5.15 9.80 -13.70
C LYS A 58 -6.51 10.35 -13.29
N LYS A 59 -7.17 9.75 -12.28
CA LYS A 59 -8.39 10.30 -11.68
C LYS A 59 -8.11 11.63 -10.97
N THR A 60 -9.10 12.52 -10.97
CA THR A 60 -9.04 13.80 -10.27
C THR A 60 -9.16 13.60 -8.76
N TYR A 61 -8.66 14.56 -7.97
CA TYR A 61 -8.76 14.48 -6.50
C TYR A 61 -10.21 14.44 -6.01
N THR A 62 -11.14 15.07 -6.73
CA THR A 62 -12.57 15.07 -6.37
C THR A 62 -13.19 13.69 -6.55
N GLU A 63 -12.91 13.00 -7.67
CA GLU A 63 -13.35 11.62 -7.89
C GLU A 63 -12.76 10.69 -6.82
N ILE A 64 -11.46 10.80 -6.57
CA ILE A 64 -10.76 9.98 -5.56
C ILE A 64 -11.38 10.19 -4.17
N ALA A 65 -11.61 11.44 -3.77
CA ALA A 65 -12.21 11.74 -2.47
C ALA A 65 -13.63 11.16 -2.34
N SER A 66 -14.43 11.26 -3.42
CA SER A 66 -15.78 10.71 -3.49
C SER A 66 -15.79 9.18 -3.36
N ASP A 67 -14.94 8.50 -4.12
CA ASP A 67 -14.97 7.03 -4.22
C ASP A 67 -14.30 6.33 -3.03
N THR A 68 -13.26 6.94 -2.46
CA THR A 68 -12.47 6.33 -1.38
C THR A 68 -12.81 6.88 0.01
N GLY A 69 -13.50 8.01 0.09
CA GLY A 69 -13.70 8.75 1.35
C GLY A 69 -12.41 9.37 1.91
N ALA A 70 -11.31 9.40 1.15
CA ALA A 70 -10.06 9.97 1.60
C ALA A 70 -10.11 11.51 1.61
N SER A 71 -9.55 12.13 2.65
CA SER A 71 -9.34 13.59 2.67
C SER A 71 -8.35 14.01 1.60
N THR A 72 -8.47 15.25 1.10
CA THR A 72 -7.49 15.88 0.18
C THR A 72 -6.06 15.82 0.73
N ALA A 73 -5.90 15.94 2.06
CA ALA A 73 -4.60 15.82 2.72
C ALA A 73 -4.02 14.40 2.61
N THR A 74 -4.87 13.36 2.75
CA THR A 74 -4.47 11.96 2.53
C THR A 74 -4.08 11.73 1.08
N ILE A 75 -4.89 12.19 0.13
CA ILE A 75 -4.62 12.04 -1.31
C ILE A 75 -3.29 12.69 -1.68
N SER A 76 -3.02 13.90 -1.17
CA SER A 76 -1.76 14.60 -1.39
C SER A 76 -0.54 13.83 -0.85
N ARG A 77 -0.63 13.26 0.37
CA ARG A 77 0.44 12.42 0.93
C ARG A 77 0.70 11.18 0.09
N VAL A 78 -0.35 10.48 -0.34
CA VAL A 78 -0.22 9.29 -1.19
C VAL A 78 0.39 9.66 -2.54
N ASN A 79 -0.06 10.74 -3.18
CA ASN A 79 0.49 11.22 -4.45
C ASN A 79 1.99 11.55 -4.34
N ARG A 80 2.42 12.17 -3.24
CA ARG A 80 3.85 12.43 -2.99
C ARG A 80 4.64 11.12 -2.91
N CYS A 81 4.16 10.14 -2.16
CA CYS A 81 4.82 8.83 -2.04
C CYS A 81 4.81 8.03 -3.36
N LEU A 82 3.77 8.16 -4.18
CA LEU A 82 3.66 7.48 -5.47
C LEU A 82 4.70 8.00 -6.48
N ASN A 83 4.96 9.31 -6.48
CA ASN A 83 5.87 9.94 -7.46
C ASN A 83 7.32 10.09 -6.97
N TYR A 84 7.53 10.20 -5.66
CA TYR A 84 8.83 10.55 -5.07
C TYR A 84 9.19 9.69 -3.84
N GLY A 85 8.50 8.56 -3.65
CA GLY A 85 8.73 7.64 -2.54
C GLY A 85 9.77 6.57 -2.85
N SER A 86 9.59 5.39 -2.25
CA SER A 86 10.48 4.23 -2.37
C SER A 86 10.03 3.22 -3.45
N ASP A 87 9.23 3.66 -4.42
CA ASP A 87 8.68 2.84 -5.51
C ASP A 87 7.82 1.62 -5.12
N GLY A 88 7.47 1.46 -3.84
CA GLY A 88 6.63 0.35 -3.37
C GLY A 88 5.25 0.30 -4.03
N TYR A 89 4.56 1.43 -4.16
CA TYR A 89 3.26 1.49 -4.86
C TYR A 89 3.38 1.07 -6.32
N ASN A 90 4.38 1.62 -7.06
CA ASN A 90 4.58 1.29 -8.47
C ASN A 90 4.82 -0.21 -8.64
N THR A 91 5.67 -0.80 -7.80
CA THR A 91 5.99 -2.24 -7.84
C THR A 91 4.75 -3.11 -7.68
N VAL A 92 3.91 -2.86 -6.67
CA VAL A 92 2.72 -3.67 -6.41
C VAL A 92 1.66 -3.47 -7.49
N LEU A 93 1.36 -2.22 -7.86
CA LEU A 93 0.33 -1.91 -8.86
C LEU A 93 0.69 -2.48 -10.24
N GLU A 94 1.97 -2.44 -10.64
CA GLU A 94 2.41 -3.04 -11.89
C GLU A 94 2.27 -4.57 -11.91
N ARG A 95 2.56 -5.24 -10.79
CA ARG A 95 2.40 -6.71 -10.67
C ARG A 95 0.93 -7.11 -10.72
N LEU A 96 0.06 -6.39 -10.00
CA LEU A 96 -1.38 -6.64 -10.02
C LEU A 96 -1.96 -6.44 -11.44
N ASN A 97 -1.55 -5.39 -12.14
CA ASN A 97 -1.99 -5.14 -13.52
C ASN A 97 -1.49 -6.20 -14.52
N LYS A 98 -0.33 -6.82 -14.28
CA LYS A 98 0.17 -7.92 -15.11
C LYS A 98 -0.59 -9.22 -14.88
N ASN A 99 -0.95 -9.52 -13.64
CA ASN A 99 -1.68 -10.74 -13.29
C ASN A 99 -3.17 -10.70 -13.69
N ASN A 100 -3.72 -9.51 -13.90
CA ASN A 100 -5.10 -9.31 -14.35
C ASN A 100 -5.25 -9.27 -15.89
N LYS A 101 -4.18 -9.56 -16.65
CA LYS A 101 -4.17 -9.70 -18.11
C LYS A 101 -3.87 -11.13 -18.50
#